data_AF-A0A7Z0EV04-F1
#
_entry.id   AF-A0A7Z0EV04-F1
#
_cell.length_a   1.000
_cell.length_b   1.000
_cell.length_c   1.000
_cell.angle_alpha   90.00
_cell.angle_beta   90.00
_cell.angle_gamma   90.00
#
_symmetry.space_group_name_H-M   'P 1'
#
loop_
_entity.id
_entity.type
_entity.pdbx_description
1 polymer ?
#
loop_
_entity_poly.entity_id
_entity_poly.type
_entity_poly.pdbx_seq_one_letter_code
_entity_poly.pdbx_strand_id
1 'polypeptide(L)'
;MSPRTCAALGAAALTVLTLTGCAQVLEQADRFLLETGGPIFGAVDFDEVDRDDPFAGSPAADYGVEFETPEPAAQGDFTTEQVEWAQDRARLLLETVYLDTDAVFHEDNSEFTGLLTGQSREWYMDNLGHEDPALDSRNLPFNLTPGTAELIGDEIRVDGRMWAEAARDDYDQDYLAVHTEYVVVYPVARPGDPVSTRLVVTHLGEVSFYDLGDGTLEAWPNWYRGVAPAHCLEDEFMFTPAYADERPEGEQPRGRQQDAYDLEDTREQDGCGSVGYT
;
A
#
# COMPACT_ATOMS: atom_id res chain seq x y z
N MET A 1 -52.63 -69.61 6.11
CA MET A 1 -51.36 -68.87 5.96
C MET A 1 -51.00 -68.23 7.30
N SER A 2 -49.97 -68.78 7.95
CA SER A 2 -49.00 -68.06 8.80
C SER A 2 -47.69 -67.96 7.96
N PRO A 3 -46.57 -67.29 8.33
CA PRO A 3 -46.19 -66.52 9.55
C PRO A 3 -45.87 -65.05 9.18
N ARG A 4 -45.20 -64.15 9.94
CA ARG A 4 -44.30 -64.16 11.14
C ARG A 4 -44.78 -63.11 12.17
N THR A 5 -44.48 -63.13 13.48
CA THR A 5 -43.20 -63.06 14.25
C THR A 5 -42.30 -61.85 13.91
N CYS A 6 -41.65 -61.16 14.87
CA CYS A 6 -41.34 -61.51 16.27
C CYS A 6 -41.10 -60.26 17.17
N ALA A 7 -41.28 -60.42 18.50
CA ALA A 7 -40.41 -60.02 19.64
C ALA A 7 -39.57 -58.71 19.63
N ALA A 8 -39.10 -58.15 20.75
CA ALA A 8 -39.45 -58.14 22.19
C ALA A 8 -38.39 -57.26 22.91
N LEU A 9 -38.64 -56.85 24.17
CA LEU A 9 -37.69 -56.12 25.06
C LEU A 9 -37.39 -54.67 24.58
N GLY A 10 -36.97 -53.74 25.42
CA GLY A 10 -36.68 -53.80 26.86
C GLY A 10 -36.42 -52.40 27.45
N ALA A 11 -36.04 -52.37 28.72
CA ALA A 11 -35.97 -51.20 29.60
C ALA A 11 -35.20 -49.95 29.09
N ALA A 12 -35.64 -48.82 29.65
CA ALA A 12 -35.02 -47.50 29.75
C ALA A 12 -33.49 -47.40 29.56
N ALA A 13 -33.09 -46.41 28.77
CA ALA A 13 -31.77 -45.77 28.84
C ALA A 13 -31.89 -44.25 28.63
N LEU A 14 -31.47 -43.52 29.66
CA LEU A 14 -30.53 -42.38 29.61
C LEU A 14 -30.73 -41.24 28.59
N THR A 15 -30.96 -40.06 29.17
CA THR A 15 -30.37 -38.78 28.78
C THR A 15 -29.07 -38.87 27.98
N VAL A 16 -29.02 -38.20 26.82
CA VAL A 16 -28.03 -37.15 26.44
C VAL A 16 -28.60 -36.43 25.21
N LEU A 17 -28.98 -35.15 25.36
CA LEU A 17 -29.26 -34.23 24.24
C LEU A 17 -28.33 -33.02 24.39
N THR A 18 -27.02 -33.28 24.29
CA THR A 18 -25.98 -32.25 24.33
C THR A 18 -25.83 -31.59 22.97
N LEU A 19 -26.28 -30.34 22.88
CA LEU A 19 -25.50 -29.21 22.35
C LEU A 19 -24.57 -29.49 21.16
N THR A 20 -25.09 -29.96 20.03
CA THR A 20 -24.37 -29.99 18.73
C THR A 20 -25.18 -29.45 17.55
N GLY A 21 -26.35 -28.83 17.81
CA GLY A 21 -27.27 -28.36 16.77
C GLY A 21 -27.23 -26.86 16.42
N CYS A 22 -26.51 -26.02 17.19
CA CYS A 22 -26.56 -24.57 16.99
C CYS A 22 -25.40 -24.04 16.12
N ALA A 23 -24.21 -24.65 16.18
CA ALA A 23 -23.05 -24.18 15.41
C ALA A 23 -23.27 -24.31 13.90
N GLN A 24 -23.71 -25.47 13.41
CA GLN A 24 -23.94 -25.68 11.97
C GLN A 24 -25.10 -24.86 11.41
N VAL A 25 -26.09 -24.51 12.24
CA VAL A 25 -27.21 -23.65 11.84
C VAL A 25 -26.77 -22.17 11.80
N LEU A 26 -25.85 -21.76 12.68
CA LEU A 26 -25.22 -20.43 12.61
C LEU A 26 -24.24 -20.33 11.43
N GLU A 27 -23.39 -21.33 11.17
CA GLU A 27 -22.52 -21.35 9.97
C GLU A 27 -23.32 -21.34 8.66
N GLN A 28 -24.47 -22.02 8.61
CA GLN A 28 -25.36 -21.95 7.45
C GLN A 28 -26.13 -20.64 7.36
N ALA A 29 -26.48 -20.01 8.49
CA ALA A 29 -27.11 -18.70 8.51
C ALA A 29 -26.13 -17.58 8.08
N ASP A 30 -24.88 -17.58 8.54
CA ASP A 30 -23.83 -16.66 8.08
C ASP A 30 -23.59 -16.84 6.59
N ARG A 31 -23.47 -18.08 6.11
CA ARG A 31 -23.31 -18.37 4.67
C ARG A 31 -24.50 -17.87 3.85
N PHE A 32 -25.73 -18.04 4.34
CA PHE A 32 -26.93 -17.58 3.64
C PHE A 32 -27.10 -16.05 3.71
N LEU A 33 -26.65 -15.40 4.78
CA LEU A 33 -26.62 -13.94 4.90
C LEU A 33 -25.53 -13.32 4.00
N LEU A 34 -24.38 -13.98 3.85
CA LEU A 34 -23.36 -13.64 2.85
C LEU A 34 -23.85 -13.86 1.40
N GLU A 35 -24.64 -14.91 1.15
CA GLU A 35 -25.16 -15.23 -0.20
C GLU A 35 -26.45 -14.45 -0.59
N THR A 36 -27.22 -13.91 0.36
CA THR A 36 -28.54 -13.28 0.07
C THR A 36 -28.87 -11.99 0.82
N GLY A 37 -27.93 -11.43 1.60
CA GLY A 37 -28.17 -10.28 2.50
C GLY A 37 -27.55 -8.94 2.10
N GLY A 38 -26.70 -8.87 1.07
CA GLY A 38 -26.12 -7.62 0.57
C GLY A 38 -27.02 -6.88 -0.43
N PRO A 39 -26.93 -5.54 -0.56
CA PRO A 39 -27.64 -4.81 -1.60
C PRO A 39 -27.23 -5.30 -3.00
N ILE A 40 -28.23 -5.41 -3.88
CA ILE A 40 -28.05 -5.78 -5.29
C ILE A 40 -27.08 -4.80 -5.95
N PHE A 41 -25.89 -5.27 -6.32
CA PHE A 41 -24.83 -4.50 -6.98
C PHE A 41 -24.71 -3.08 -6.40
N GLY A 42 -24.08 -2.96 -5.23
CA GLY A 42 -23.44 -1.70 -4.89
C GLY A 42 -22.57 -1.30 -6.08
N ALA A 43 -22.81 -0.12 -6.63
CA ALA A 43 -21.79 0.51 -7.44
C ALA A 43 -20.52 0.58 -6.58
N VAL A 44 -19.35 0.42 -7.20
CA VAL A 44 -18.14 0.93 -6.54
C VAL A 44 -18.37 2.43 -6.50
N ASP A 45 -18.74 2.95 -5.33
CA ASP A 45 -18.98 4.37 -5.11
C ASP A 45 -17.60 5.01 -4.99
N PHE A 46 -16.95 5.12 -6.15
CA PHE A 46 -15.77 5.95 -6.34
C PHE A 46 -16.25 7.39 -6.12
N ASP A 47 -16.03 7.87 -4.91
CA ASP A 47 -16.46 9.17 -4.40
C ASP A 47 -16.04 10.27 -5.40
N GLU A 48 -17.01 10.85 -6.12
CA GLU A 48 -16.73 11.87 -7.14
C GLU A 48 -16.17 13.10 -6.43
N VAL A 49 -14.88 13.35 -6.62
CA VAL A 49 -14.11 14.30 -5.80
C VAL A 49 -14.62 15.72 -6.04
N ASP A 50 -15.06 16.39 -4.96
CA ASP A 50 -15.36 17.82 -5.00
C ASP A 50 -14.06 18.58 -5.29
N ARG A 51 -13.97 19.19 -6.46
CA ARG A 51 -12.75 19.89 -6.91
C ARG A 51 -12.44 21.15 -6.11
N ASP A 52 -13.42 21.70 -5.38
CA ASP A 52 -13.22 22.85 -4.50
C ASP A 52 -12.81 22.43 -3.06
N ASP A 53 -13.00 21.16 -2.68
CA ASP A 53 -12.55 20.57 -1.41
C ASP A 53 -12.17 19.08 -1.60
N PRO A 54 -11.03 18.79 -2.25
CA PRO A 54 -10.73 17.46 -2.77
C PRO A 54 -10.53 16.37 -1.72
N PHE A 55 -10.34 16.73 -0.44
CA PHE A 55 -10.14 15.76 0.65
C PHE A 55 -11.38 15.58 1.55
N ALA A 56 -12.44 16.37 1.34
CA ALA A 56 -13.68 16.32 2.11
C ALA A 56 -14.26 14.90 2.23
N GLY A 57 -14.51 14.47 3.47
CA GLY A 57 -15.14 13.18 3.76
C GLY A 57 -14.19 11.97 3.79
N SER A 58 -12.88 12.17 3.58
CA SER A 58 -11.86 11.12 3.72
C SER A 58 -10.91 11.38 4.90
N PRO A 59 -10.15 10.37 5.39
CA PRO A 59 -9.10 10.57 6.38
C PRO A 59 -8.07 11.64 5.98
N ALA A 60 -7.82 11.80 4.67
CA ALA A 60 -6.87 12.76 4.12
C ALA A 60 -7.17 14.23 4.42
N ALA A 61 -8.39 14.57 4.89
CA ALA A 61 -8.73 15.93 5.29
C ALA A 61 -7.88 16.44 6.48
N ASP A 62 -7.44 15.54 7.36
CA ASP A 62 -6.64 15.85 8.55
C ASP A 62 -5.12 15.66 8.33
N TYR A 63 -4.70 15.21 7.15
CA TYR A 63 -3.30 14.89 6.81
C TYR A 63 -2.45 16.14 6.56
N GLY A 64 -1.14 16.02 6.74
CA GLY A 64 -0.14 17.05 6.40
C GLY A 64 0.10 17.18 4.89
N VAL A 65 1.06 18.03 4.51
CA VAL A 65 1.51 18.23 3.10
C VAL A 65 3.03 18.05 2.94
N GLU A 66 3.71 17.63 4.00
CA GLU A 66 5.15 17.41 4.08
C GLU A 66 5.41 16.09 4.82
N PHE A 67 6.55 15.43 4.57
CA PHE A 67 6.96 14.25 5.33
C PHE A 67 7.64 14.70 6.65
N GLU A 68 6.96 14.55 7.79
CA GLU A 68 7.52 14.98 9.08
C GLU A 68 8.80 14.21 9.46
N THR A 69 9.85 14.95 9.81
CA THR A 69 11.10 14.41 10.36
C THR A 69 11.08 14.45 11.90
N PRO A 70 11.30 13.33 12.61
CA PRO A 70 11.36 13.31 14.07
C PRO A 70 12.67 13.94 14.60
N GLU A 71 12.69 14.31 15.88
CA GLU A 71 13.91 14.79 16.55
C GLU A 71 15.02 13.70 16.49
N PRO A 72 16.23 14.04 16.00
CA PRO A 72 17.30 13.07 15.82
C PRO A 72 17.91 12.64 17.16
N ALA A 73 18.22 11.35 17.28
CA ALA A 73 18.90 10.77 18.44
C ALA A 73 19.92 9.73 17.96
N ALA A 74 21.11 9.72 18.58
CA ALA A 74 22.16 8.74 18.25
C ALA A 74 21.67 7.29 18.39
N GLN A 75 22.02 6.44 17.42
CA GLN A 75 21.60 5.05 17.33
C GLN A 75 22.83 4.14 17.19
N GLY A 76 23.06 3.24 18.15
CA GLY A 76 24.25 2.39 18.13
C GLY A 76 25.55 3.21 18.08
N ASP A 77 26.36 3.00 17.04
CA ASP A 77 27.58 3.76 16.78
C ASP A 77 27.34 5.03 15.90
N PHE A 78 26.12 5.24 15.39
CA PHE A 78 25.75 6.43 14.61
C PHE A 78 25.47 7.64 15.51
N THR A 79 26.13 8.76 15.22
CA THR A 79 25.98 10.01 15.96
C THR A 79 24.64 10.70 15.68
N THR A 80 24.21 11.62 16.56
CA THR A 80 23.00 12.43 16.32
C THR A 80 23.08 13.19 14.99
N GLU A 81 24.23 13.75 14.62
CA GLU A 81 24.45 14.47 13.36
C GLU A 81 24.29 13.56 12.13
N GLN A 82 24.74 12.30 12.22
CA GLN A 82 24.53 11.29 11.19
C GLN A 82 23.05 10.87 11.08
N VAL A 83 22.35 10.76 12.20
CA VAL A 83 20.92 10.41 12.23
C VAL A 83 20.06 11.56 11.66
N GLU A 84 20.36 12.81 12.03
CA GLU A 84 19.74 14.01 11.46
C GLU A 84 19.92 14.05 9.93
N TRP A 85 21.16 13.89 9.45
CA TRP A 85 21.46 13.87 8.01
C TRP A 85 20.74 12.72 7.28
N ALA A 86 20.69 11.53 7.87
CA ALA A 86 20.02 10.38 7.28
C ALA A 86 18.50 10.56 7.20
N GLN A 87 17.88 11.14 8.24
CA GLN A 87 16.45 11.44 8.25
C GLN A 87 16.11 12.54 7.22
N ASP A 88 16.90 13.61 7.14
CA ASP A 88 16.76 14.63 6.08
C ASP A 88 16.93 14.04 4.68
N ARG A 89 17.88 13.10 4.50
CA ARG A 89 18.11 12.44 3.21
C ARG A 89 16.98 11.49 2.83
N ALA A 90 16.42 10.77 3.79
CA ALA A 90 15.23 9.94 3.59
C ALA A 90 14.00 10.80 3.26
N ARG A 91 13.80 11.93 3.96
CA ARG A 91 12.75 12.91 3.65
C ARG A 91 12.86 13.42 2.20
N LEU A 92 14.05 13.89 1.79
CA LEU A 92 14.28 14.36 0.42
C LEU A 92 14.00 13.25 -0.62
N LEU A 93 14.39 12.00 -0.34
CA LEU A 93 14.09 10.88 -1.22
C LEU A 93 12.57 10.69 -1.38
N LEU A 94 11.81 10.68 -0.28
CA LEU A 94 10.34 10.59 -0.32
C LEU A 94 9.70 11.78 -1.06
N GLU A 95 10.17 13.01 -0.82
CA GLU A 95 9.72 14.22 -1.51
C GLU A 95 9.92 14.10 -3.03
N THR A 96 11.11 13.67 -3.50
CA THR A 96 11.37 13.46 -4.94
C THR A 96 10.62 12.29 -5.58
N VAL A 97 10.08 11.37 -4.78
CA VAL A 97 9.33 10.20 -5.26
C VAL A 97 7.83 10.47 -5.29
N TYR A 98 7.32 11.28 -4.36
CA TYR A 98 5.88 11.42 -4.13
C TYR A 98 5.34 12.86 -4.21
N LEU A 99 6.16 13.90 -4.01
CA LEU A 99 5.69 15.30 -4.05
C LEU A 99 6.23 16.09 -5.26
N ASP A 100 7.28 15.59 -5.92
CA ASP A 100 7.74 16.11 -7.21
C ASP A 100 6.75 15.74 -8.32
N THR A 101 6.00 16.73 -8.81
CA THR A 101 5.00 16.53 -9.85
C THR A 101 5.59 16.19 -11.22
N ASP A 102 6.82 16.60 -11.52
CA ASP A 102 7.48 16.25 -12.79
C ASP A 102 7.93 14.78 -12.76
N ALA A 103 8.36 14.26 -11.61
CA ALA A 103 8.52 12.83 -11.40
C ALA A 103 7.17 12.09 -11.51
N VAL A 104 6.19 12.45 -10.67
CA VAL A 104 4.92 11.70 -10.54
C VAL A 104 4.11 11.68 -11.84
N PHE A 105 3.98 12.80 -12.55
CA PHE A 105 3.10 12.89 -13.73
C PHE A 105 3.84 12.81 -15.08
N HIS A 106 5.16 13.01 -15.09
CA HIS A 106 5.95 13.13 -16.33
C HIS A 106 7.20 12.23 -16.40
N GLU A 107 7.41 11.33 -15.43
CA GLU A 107 8.53 10.36 -15.37
C GLU A 107 9.93 11.02 -15.23
N ASP A 108 10.01 12.32 -14.88
CA ASP A 108 11.29 13.01 -14.67
C ASP A 108 11.89 12.70 -13.29
N ASN A 109 12.39 11.47 -13.15
CA ASN A 109 13.04 10.98 -11.92
C ASN A 109 14.46 11.54 -11.71
N SER A 110 14.81 12.71 -12.28
CA SER A 110 16.17 13.23 -12.28
C SER A 110 16.63 13.76 -10.93
N GLU A 111 15.76 14.40 -10.14
CA GLU A 111 16.07 14.82 -8.77
C GLU A 111 16.28 13.60 -7.85
N PHE A 112 15.39 12.60 -7.89
CA PHE A 112 15.59 11.31 -7.19
C PHE A 112 16.94 10.66 -7.54
N THR A 113 17.25 10.55 -8.84
CA THR A 113 18.53 10.00 -9.32
C THR A 113 19.74 10.85 -8.89
N GLY A 114 19.53 12.15 -8.68
CA GLY A 114 20.51 13.08 -8.11
C GLY A 114 20.77 12.88 -6.62
N LEU A 115 19.82 12.31 -5.88
CA LEU A 115 19.96 11.94 -4.48
C LEU A 115 20.72 10.62 -4.27
N LEU A 116 20.88 9.80 -5.31
CA LEU A 116 21.70 8.59 -5.26
C LEU A 116 23.19 8.92 -5.51
N THR A 117 24.09 8.19 -4.83
CA THR A 117 25.54 8.38 -4.90
C THR A 117 26.26 7.04 -5.13
N GLY A 118 27.55 7.09 -5.43
CA GLY A 118 28.44 5.92 -5.42
C GLY A 118 27.85 4.64 -6.02
N GLN A 119 27.89 3.56 -5.23
CA GLN A 119 27.38 2.26 -5.60
C GLN A 119 25.85 2.21 -5.67
N SER A 120 25.12 2.98 -4.85
CA SER A 120 23.65 2.97 -4.91
C SER A 120 23.13 3.54 -6.24
N ARG A 121 23.82 4.56 -6.76
CA ARG A 121 23.55 5.13 -8.08
C ARG A 121 24.01 4.22 -9.22
N GLU A 122 25.19 3.61 -9.11
CA GLU A 122 25.66 2.64 -10.11
C GLU A 122 24.69 1.46 -10.22
N TRP A 123 24.27 0.88 -9.09
CA TRP A 123 23.25 -0.17 -9.05
C TRP A 123 21.92 0.28 -9.66
N TYR A 124 21.43 1.47 -9.29
CA TYR A 124 20.18 2.00 -9.86
C TYR A 124 20.25 2.08 -11.38
N MET A 125 21.31 2.68 -11.94
CA MET A 125 21.48 2.86 -13.37
C MET A 125 21.69 1.55 -14.14
N ASP A 126 22.43 0.59 -13.56
CA ASP A 126 22.71 -0.70 -14.18
C ASP A 126 21.49 -1.64 -14.20
N ASN A 127 20.51 -1.42 -13.31
CA ASN A 127 19.27 -2.22 -13.23
C ASN A 127 18.01 -1.50 -13.74
N LEU A 128 18.14 -0.33 -14.38
CA LEU A 128 17.01 0.34 -15.03
C LEU A 128 16.44 -0.52 -16.17
N GLY A 129 15.24 -1.03 -15.99
CA GLY A 129 14.59 -1.90 -16.97
C GLY A 129 15.13 -3.32 -17.00
N HIS A 130 15.56 -3.84 -15.85
CA HIS A 130 16.03 -5.21 -15.73
C HIS A 130 14.91 -6.24 -16.00
N GLU A 131 15.28 -7.41 -16.54
CA GLU A 131 14.32 -8.47 -16.94
C GLU A 131 13.66 -9.20 -15.74
N ASP A 132 14.34 -9.21 -14.60
CA ASP A 132 13.85 -9.71 -13.32
C ASP A 132 13.20 -8.55 -12.54
N PRO A 133 11.88 -8.57 -12.27
CA PRO A 133 11.18 -7.51 -11.54
C PRO A 133 11.69 -7.28 -10.12
N ALA A 134 12.37 -8.25 -9.49
CA ALA A 134 12.97 -8.09 -8.17
C ALA A 134 14.26 -7.23 -8.19
N LEU A 135 14.82 -7.00 -9.39
CA LEU A 135 16.02 -6.19 -9.59
C LEU A 135 15.73 -4.87 -10.33
N ASP A 136 14.63 -4.77 -11.08
CA ASP A 136 14.29 -3.60 -11.89
C ASP A 136 14.10 -2.33 -11.03
N SER A 137 15.08 -1.44 -11.10
CA SER A 137 15.17 -0.24 -10.25
C SER A 137 14.08 0.81 -10.52
N ARG A 138 13.27 0.62 -11.57
CA ARG A 138 12.02 1.36 -11.81
C ARG A 138 10.97 1.11 -10.72
N ASN A 139 11.14 0.09 -9.88
CA ASN A 139 10.33 -0.11 -8.67
C ASN A 139 10.61 0.91 -7.54
N LEU A 140 11.66 1.74 -7.63
CA LEU A 140 11.93 2.77 -6.63
C LEU A 140 11.09 4.04 -6.80
N PRO A 141 11.12 4.76 -7.94
CA PRO A 141 10.28 5.94 -8.17
C PRO A 141 8.79 5.61 -8.36
N PHE A 142 7.92 6.53 -7.95
CA PHE A 142 6.48 6.43 -8.17
C PHE A 142 6.09 7.33 -9.34
N ASN A 143 5.68 6.71 -10.45
CA ASN A 143 5.28 7.42 -11.66
C ASN A 143 3.87 6.95 -12.09
N LEU A 144 3.02 7.90 -12.47
CA LEU A 144 1.75 7.63 -13.11
C LEU A 144 1.93 7.46 -14.62
N THR A 145 1.11 6.63 -15.23
CA THR A 145 1.12 6.44 -16.68
C THR A 145 0.85 7.78 -17.39
N PRO A 146 1.77 8.29 -18.24
CA PRO A 146 1.67 9.65 -18.77
C PRO A 146 0.35 9.95 -19.49
N GLY A 147 -0.29 11.05 -19.09
CA GLY A 147 -1.57 11.49 -19.67
C GLY A 147 -2.80 10.74 -19.17
N THR A 148 -2.70 9.99 -18.06
CA THR A 148 -3.84 9.32 -17.42
C THR A 148 -4.39 10.07 -16.21
N ALA A 149 -3.66 11.06 -15.69
CA ALA A 149 -4.03 11.87 -14.54
C ALA A 149 -3.52 13.32 -14.66
N GLU A 150 -4.28 14.25 -14.08
CA GLU A 150 -3.94 15.64 -13.79
C GLU A 150 -4.25 15.91 -12.29
N LEU A 151 -3.36 16.59 -11.56
CA LEU A 151 -3.60 16.96 -10.16
C LEU A 151 -4.75 17.98 -10.03
N ILE A 152 -5.62 17.80 -9.05
CA ILE A 152 -6.69 18.73 -8.70
C ILE A 152 -6.19 19.66 -7.60
N GLY A 153 -5.99 20.93 -7.95
CA GLY A 153 -5.37 21.90 -7.04
C GLY A 153 -3.85 21.77 -7.03
N ASP A 154 -3.23 22.15 -5.91
CA ASP A 154 -1.78 22.20 -5.69
C ASP A 154 -1.33 21.46 -4.41
N GLU A 155 -2.24 20.73 -3.76
CA GLU A 155 -1.96 19.96 -2.53
C GLU A 155 -1.94 18.45 -2.78
N ILE A 156 -0.91 17.79 -2.25
CA ILE A 156 -0.83 16.33 -2.05
C ILE A 156 -0.77 16.11 -0.54
N ARG A 157 -1.55 15.16 -0.03
CA ARG A 157 -1.70 14.94 1.42
C ARG A 157 -0.90 13.75 1.91
N VAL A 158 -0.24 13.89 3.05
CA VAL A 158 0.69 12.91 3.63
C VAL A 158 0.37 12.69 5.10
N ASP A 159 0.26 11.44 5.53
CA ASP A 159 0.24 11.02 6.94
C ASP A 159 1.15 9.79 7.14
N GLY A 160 1.68 9.63 8.35
CA GLY A 160 2.62 8.57 8.68
C GLY A 160 3.83 9.05 9.46
N ARG A 161 4.94 8.32 9.34
CA ARG A 161 6.15 8.55 10.14
C ARG A 161 7.41 7.95 9.52
N MET A 162 8.54 8.48 9.97
CA MET A 162 9.84 7.83 9.86
C MET A 162 10.49 7.67 11.23
N TRP A 163 11.38 6.68 11.39
CA TRP A 163 12.25 6.56 12.57
C TRP A 163 13.57 5.93 12.19
N ALA A 164 14.62 6.22 12.98
CA ALA A 164 15.96 5.71 12.74
C ALA A 164 16.36 4.65 13.78
N GLU A 165 17.03 3.58 13.35
CA GLU A 165 17.61 2.54 14.21
C GLU A 165 18.92 1.99 13.63
N ALA A 166 19.82 1.53 14.50
CA ALA A 166 21.03 0.83 14.06
C ALA A 166 20.69 -0.64 13.75
N ALA A 167 21.03 -1.08 12.55
CA ALA A 167 20.71 -2.39 12.01
C ALA A 167 21.97 -3.06 11.39
N ARG A 168 21.81 -4.31 10.97
CA ARG A 168 22.87 -5.12 10.36
C ARG A 168 22.30 -6.01 9.26
N ASP A 169 23.02 -6.13 8.16
CA ASP A 169 22.61 -6.91 7.00
C ASP A 169 23.05 -8.39 7.07
N ASP A 170 22.65 -9.16 6.06
CA ASP A 170 23.02 -10.58 5.90
C ASP A 170 24.53 -10.82 5.68
N TYR A 171 25.33 -9.77 5.50
CA TYR A 171 26.78 -9.81 5.32
C TYR A 171 27.57 -9.36 6.56
N ASP A 172 26.89 -9.24 7.71
CA ASP A 172 27.41 -8.70 8.98
C ASP A 172 27.86 -7.22 8.91
N GLN A 173 27.39 -6.44 7.92
CA GLN A 173 27.70 -5.01 7.81
C GLN A 173 26.67 -4.17 8.58
N ASP A 174 27.18 -3.29 9.46
CA ASP A 174 26.35 -2.35 10.23
C ASP A 174 25.91 -1.15 9.35
N TYR A 175 24.64 -0.77 9.47
CA TYR A 175 24.04 0.39 8.80
C TYR A 175 23.01 1.09 9.70
N LEU A 176 22.67 2.33 9.37
CA LEU A 176 21.56 3.05 9.99
C LEU A 176 20.33 2.86 9.11
N ALA A 177 19.31 2.16 9.60
CA ALA A 177 18.02 2.06 8.94
C ALA A 177 17.19 3.31 9.27
N VAL A 178 16.70 4.03 8.26
CA VAL A 178 15.59 4.98 8.43
C VAL A 178 14.34 4.35 7.86
N HIS A 179 13.53 3.76 8.74
CA HIS A 179 12.23 3.19 8.41
C HIS A 179 11.24 4.29 8.05
N THR A 180 10.36 3.99 7.11
CA THR A 180 9.43 4.94 6.49
C THR A 180 8.09 4.24 6.24
N GLU A 181 7.03 4.76 6.86
CA GLU A 181 5.66 4.23 6.79
C GLU A 181 4.71 5.40 6.57
N TYR A 182 4.16 5.53 5.36
CA TYR A 182 3.36 6.71 4.97
C TYR A 182 2.16 6.33 4.09
N VAL A 183 1.11 7.13 4.17
CA VAL A 183 0.00 7.19 3.21
C VAL A 183 0.09 8.53 2.49
N VAL A 184 0.14 8.51 1.16
CA VAL A 184 0.17 9.71 0.30
C VAL A 184 -1.09 9.73 -0.57
N VAL A 185 -1.77 10.87 -0.63
CA VAL A 185 -3.09 10.99 -1.26
C VAL A 185 -3.09 12.11 -2.31
N TYR A 186 -3.32 11.73 -3.56
CA TYR A 186 -3.39 12.61 -4.72
C TYR A 186 -4.85 12.74 -5.17
N PRO A 187 -5.45 13.93 -5.14
CA PRO A 187 -6.72 14.15 -5.80
C PRO A 187 -6.45 14.35 -7.30
N VAL A 188 -6.90 13.39 -8.12
CA VAL A 188 -6.58 13.38 -9.56
C VAL A 188 -7.83 13.38 -10.42
N ALA A 189 -7.74 14.07 -11.55
CA ALA A 189 -8.74 14.09 -12.62
C ALA A 189 -8.21 13.36 -13.85
N ARG A 190 -9.10 12.71 -14.62
CA ARG A 190 -8.74 12.25 -15.96
C ARG A 190 -8.52 13.49 -16.86
N PRO A 191 -7.41 13.59 -17.60
CA PRO A 191 -7.12 14.75 -18.44
C PRO A 191 -8.25 15.11 -19.43
N GLY A 192 -8.75 16.33 -19.32
CA GLY A 192 -9.84 16.85 -20.16
C GLY A 192 -11.27 16.37 -19.81
N ASP A 193 -11.45 15.66 -18.69
CA ASP A 193 -12.72 15.09 -18.22
C ASP A 193 -13.11 15.66 -16.82
N PRO A 194 -14.39 15.85 -16.48
CA PRO A 194 -14.82 16.07 -15.09
C PRO A 194 -14.53 14.90 -14.14
N VAL A 195 -14.43 13.65 -14.61
CA VAL A 195 -14.26 12.49 -13.72
C VAL A 195 -12.94 12.58 -12.93
N SER A 196 -13.00 12.21 -11.65
CA SER A 196 -11.91 12.34 -10.68
C SER A 196 -11.96 11.25 -9.62
N THR A 197 -10.85 11.06 -8.89
CA THR A 197 -10.71 10.09 -7.80
C THR A 197 -9.61 10.53 -6.82
N ARG A 198 -9.58 9.94 -5.62
CA ARG A 198 -8.46 10.06 -4.68
C ARG A 198 -7.55 8.85 -4.88
N LEU A 199 -6.38 9.06 -5.49
CA LEU A 199 -5.36 8.03 -5.55
C LEU A 199 -4.60 8.01 -4.23
N VAL A 200 -4.74 6.92 -3.50
CA VAL A 200 -4.05 6.65 -2.24
C VAL A 200 -2.86 5.73 -2.52
N VAL A 201 -1.70 6.10 -2.00
CA VAL A 201 -0.43 5.38 -2.14
C VAL A 201 0.09 5.08 -0.75
N THR A 202 0.05 3.81 -0.36
CA THR A 202 0.70 3.34 0.86
C THR A 202 2.16 3.06 0.55
N HIS A 203 3.08 3.66 1.30
CA HIS A 203 4.53 3.48 1.21
C HIS A 203 5.05 2.80 2.47
N LEU A 204 5.82 1.72 2.28
CA LEU A 204 6.37 0.90 3.36
C LEU A 204 7.80 0.45 3.01
N GLY A 205 8.77 0.75 3.88
CA GLY A 205 10.15 0.29 3.73
C GLY A 205 11.14 1.11 4.53
N GLU A 206 12.39 1.13 4.08
CA GLU A 206 13.47 1.88 4.72
C GLU A 206 14.41 2.52 3.69
N VAL A 207 15.25 3.45 4.17
CA VAL A 207 16.50 3.81 3.53
C VAL A 207 17.64 3.34 4.42
N SER A 208 18.44 2.40 3.92
CA SER A 208 19.61 1.88 4.61
C SER A 208 20.80 2.82 4.36
N PHE A 209 21.50 3.24 5.41
CA PHE A 209 22.62 4.18 5.32
C PHE A 209 23.93 3.54 5.80
N TYR A 210 24.85 3.28 4.87
CA TYR A 210 26.13 2.62 5.13
C TYR A 210 27.27 3.63 5.25
N ASP A 211 28.13 3.50 6.27
CA ASP A 211 29.35 4.31 6.41
C ASP A 211 30.43 3.85 5.41
N LEU A 212 30.95 4.79 4.62
CA LEU A 212 32.01 4.56 3.63
C LEU A 212 33.41 4.44 4.25
N GLY A 213 33.53 4.51 5.57
CA GLY A 213 34.76 4.36 6.35
C GLY A 213 35.43 5.69 6.71
N ASP A 214 34.81 6.82 6.37
CA ASP A 214 35.24 8.17 6.76
C ASP A 214 34.15 8.99 7.50
N GLY A 215 33.03 8.35 7.83
CA GLY A 215 31.86 8.97 8.46
C GLY A 215 30.80 9.44 7.46
N THR A 216 31.11 9.48 6.16
CA THR A 216 30.14 9.74 5.10
C THR A 216 29.21 8.54 4.94
N LEU A 217 27.90 8.81 4.94
CA LEU A 217 26.87 7.79 4.73
C LEU A 217 26.42 7.75 3.26
N GLU A 218 26.27 6.53 2.72
CA GLU A 218 25.66 6.28 1.41
C GLU A 218 24.24 5.73 1.59
N ALA A 219 23.27 6.35 0.89
CA ALA A 219 21.86 6.01 0.99
C ALA A 219 21.46 4.91 -0.02
N TRP A 220 20.77 3.88 0.48
CA TRP A 220 20.20 2.78 -0.28
C TRP A 220 18.70 2.67 0.01
N PRO A 221 17.82 3.26 -0.81
CA PRO A 221 16.37 3.13 -0.63
C PRO A 221 15.92 1.70 -0.95
N ASN A 222 15.11 1.11 -0.06
CA ASN A 222 14.52 -0.21 -0.20
C ASN A 222 13.09 -0.20 0.36
N TRP A 223 12.12 -0.11 -0.54
CA TRP A 223 10.70 0.02 -0.18
C TRP A 223 9.79 -0.63 -1.21
N TYR A 224 8.55 -0.84 -0.80
CA TYR A 224 7.43 -1.19 -1.68
C TYR A 224 6.27 -0.22 -1.45
N ARG A 225 5.27 -0.29 -2.33
CA ARG A 225 4.05 0.51 -2.21
C ARG A 225 2.81 -0.22 -2.70
N GLY A 226 1.69 0.03 -2.04
CA GLY A 226 0.34 -0.25 -2.53
C GLY A 226 -0.23 1.02 -3.17
N VAL A 227 -1.02 0.88 -4.24
CA VAL A 227 -1.62 2.01 -4.95
C VAL A 227 -3.09 1.70 -5.27
N ALA A 228 -4.00 2.58 -4.85
CA ALA A 228 -5.43 2.38 -4.93
C ALA A 228 -6.17 3.71 -5.16
N PRO A 229 -7.09 3.83 -6.14
CA PRO A 229 -7.51 2.82 -7.10
C PRO A 229 -6.65 2.90 -8.36
N ALA A 230 -6.05 1.79 -8.78
CA ALA A 230 -5.27 1.71 -10.00
C ALA A 230 -5.64 0.45 -10.79
N HIS A 231 -5.37 0.48 -12.10
CA HIS A 231 -5.47 -0.70 -12.94
C HIS A 231 -4.39 -1.73 -12.58
N CYS A 232 -4.82 -2.96 -12.39
CA CYS A 232 -3.95 -4.12 -12.21
C CYS A 232 -3.37 -4.57 -13.54
N LEU A 233 -2.27 -3.94 -13.95
CA LEU A 233 -1.56 -4.24 -15.19
C LEU A 233 -0.31 -5.08 -14.86
N GLU A 234 -0.34 -6.34 -15.31
CA GLU A 234 0.82 -7.22 -15.20
C GLU A 234 1.98 -6.62 -16.02
N ASP A 235 3.20 -6.66 -15.45
CA ASP A 235 4.45 -6.12 -16.03
C ASP A 235 4.59 -4.58 -16.14
N GLU A 236 3.74 -3.78 -15.48
CA GLU A 236 3.89 -2.31 -15.40
C GLU A 236 4.46 -1.81 -14.05
N PHE A 237 5.43 -0.89 -14.15
CA PHE A 237 6.09 -0.15 -13.04
C PHE A 237 5.52 1.27 -12.89
N MET A 238 4.65 1.69 -13.81
CA MET A 238 3.84 2.90 -13.74
C MET A 238 2.43 2.55 -13.30
N PHE A 239 1.75 3.47 -12.63
CA PHE A 239 0.39 3.28 -12.15
C PHE A 239 -0.61 4.05 -13.01
N THR A 240 -1.60 3.35 -13.56
CA THR A 240 -2.75 3.98 -14.23
C THR A 240 -3.89 4.09 -13.23
N PRO A 241 -4.32 5.29 -12.79
CA PRO A 241 -5.45 5.43 -11.87
C PRO A 241 -6.75 4.92 -12.49
N ALA A 242 -7.60 4.30 -11.67
CA ALA A 242 -8.92 3.82 -12.08
C ALA A 242 -10.02 4.78 -11.61
N TYR A 243 -10.97 5.09 -12.50
CA TYR A 243 -11.95 6.16 -12.33
C TYR A 243 -13.40 5.66 -12.18
N ALA A 244 -14.27 6.51 -11.61
CA ALA A 244 -15.65 6.17 -11.25
C ALA A 244 -16.54 5.65 -12.40
N ASP A 245 -16.31 6.15 -13.61
CA ASP A 245 -17.07 5.80 -14.81
C ASP A 245 -16.54 4.54 -15.53
N GLU A 246 -15.35 4.07 -15.14
CA GLU A 246 -14.73 2.87 -15.69
C GLU A 246 -15.39 1.63 -15.09
N ARG A 247 -16.04 0.85 -15.95
CA ARG A 247 -16.48 -0.49 -15.59
C ARG A 247 -15.30 -1.43 -15.76
N PRO A 248 -14.90 -2.20 -14.75
CA PRO A 248 -13.88 -3.22 -14.92
C PRO A 248 -14.28 -4.18 -16.05
N GLU A 249 -13.51 -4.21 -17.13
CA GLU A 249 -13.65 -5.22 -18.18
C GLU A 249 -12.92 -6.50 -17.73
N GLY A 250 -13.62 -7.64 -17.74
CA GLY A 250 -13.04 -8.93 -17.38
C GLY A 250 -13.52 -9.48 -16.03
N GLU A 251 -12.66 -10.24 -15.36
CA GLU A 251 -12.94 -10.88 -14.07
C GLU A 251 -12.65 -9.88 -12.94
N GLN A 252 -13.69 -9.49 -12.20
CA GLN A 252 -13.51 -8.56 -11.07
C GLN A 252 -12.66 -9.18 -9.96
N PRO A 253 -11.83 -8.39 -9.24
CA PRO A 253 -11.03 -8.90 -8.13
C PRO A 253 -11.91 -9.59 -7.08
N ARG A 254 -11.61 -10.86 -6.80
CA ARG A 254 -12.29 -11.64 -5.76
C ARG A 254 -11.47 -11.59 -4.48
N GLY A 255 -12.06 -11.11 -3.40
CA GLY A 255 -11.40 -11.05 -2.09
C GLY A 255 -12.24 -10.30 -1.07
N ARG A 256 -11.67 -10.14 0.13
CA ARG A 256 -12.08 -9.08 1.06
C ARG A 256 -11.66 -7.75 0.43
N GLN A 257 -12.55 -6.76 0.49
CA GLN A 257 -12.23 -5.39 0.14
C GLN A 257 -11.26 -4.83 1.19
N GLN A 258 -10.11 -4.34 0.76
CA GLN A 258 -9.09 -3.69 1.60
C GLN A 258 -9.38 -2.20 1.71
N ASP A 259 -9.10 -1.61 2.86
CA ASP A 259 -9.13 -0.14 3.03
C ASP A 259 -7.84 0.46 2.46
N ALA A 260 -7.95 1.39 1.52
CA ALA A 260 -6.82 2.04 0.90
C ALA A 260 -5.97 2.89 1.88
N TYR A 261 -6.55 3.31 3.02
CA TYR A 261 -5.86 4.09 4.05
C TYR A 261 -5.24 3.23 5.16
N ASP A 262 -5.46 1.91 5.18
CA ASP A 262 -4.95 1.02 6.23
C ASP A 262 -3.58 0.40 5.84
N LEU A 263 -2.54 0.83 6.56
CA LEU A 263 -1.17 0.32 6.43
C LEU A 263 -1.06 -1.17 6.80
N GLU A 264 -1.89 -1.69 7.71
CA GLU A 264 -1.85 -3.11 8.11
C GLU A 264 -2.47 -4.02 7.04
N ASP A 265 -3.64 -3.66 6.49
CA ASP A 265 -4.26 -4.38 5.36
C ASP A 265 -3.31 -4.36 4.13
N THR A 266 -2.52 -3.29 3.94
CA THR A 266 -1.49 -3.23 2.88
C THR A 266 -0.28 -4.14 3.14
N ARG A 267 0.18 -4.30 4.39
CA ARG A 267 1.29 -5.23 4.73
C ARG A 267 0.93 -6.70 4.46
N GLU A 268 -0.35 -7.05 4.49
CA GLU A 268 -0.85 -8.40 4.17
C GLU A 268 -1.17 -8.58 2.66
N GLN A 269 -0.93 -7.58 1.81
CA GLN A 269 -1.32 -7.60 0.39
C GLN A 269 -0.29 -8.28 -0.52
N ASP A 270 -0.55 -9.54 -0.87
CA ASP A 270 0.14 -10.23 -1.98
C ASP A 270 -0.51 -9.88 -3.34
N GLY A 271 -0.07 -8.76 -3.93
CA GLY A 271 -0.46 -8.36 -5.29
C GLY A 271 -1.86 -7.75 -5.41
N CYS A 272 -2.53 -7.94 -6.55
CA CYS A 272 -3.71 -7.15 -6.89
C CYS A 272 -5.02 -7.60 -6.20
N GLY A 273 -5.71 -6.65 -5.56
CA GLY A 273 -6.92 -6.86 -4.76
C GLY A 273 -8.08 -5.91 -5.09
N SER A 274 -9.21 -6.08 -4.40
CA SER A 274 -10.32 -5.12 -4.40
C SER A 274 -10.17 -4.12 -3.27
N VAL A 275 -10.39 -2.84 -3.57
CA VAL A 275 -10.18 -1.72 -2.63
C VAL A 275 -11.48 -1.00 -2.33
N GLY A 276 -11.54 -0.34 -1.18
CA GLY A 276 -12.63 0.50 -0.72
C GLY A 276 -12.12 1.65 0.12
N TYR A 277 -13.04 2.57 0.43
CA TYR A 277 -12.82 3.69 1.33
C TYR A 277 -13.82 3.54 2.48
N THR A 278 -13.33 3.48 3.72
CA THR A 278 -14.16 3.24 4.92
C THR A 278 -13.91 4.24 6.05
#